data_AF-A0A2R5L412-F1
#
_entry.id   AF-A0A2R5L412-F1
#
_cell.length_a   1.000
_cell.length_b   1.000
_cell.length_c   1.000
_cell.angle_alpha   90.00
_cell.angle_beta   90.00
_cell.angle_gamma   90.00
#
_symmetry.space_group_name_H-M   'P 1'
#
loop_
_entity.id
_entity.type
_entity.pdbx_description
1 polymer ?
#
loop_
_entity_poly.entity_id
_entity_poly.type
_entity_poly.pdbx_seq_one_letter_code
_entity_poly.pdbx_strand_id
1 'polypeptide(L)'
;MDPLGAVPDVVDLGRFKRWSEIAPRDLKLDAAQQTPENVHETTPFPINEGINKKIALWCGDISCISAHAIVNSTNESLAEKYPSSARILARGGPQLKHDLFTEVRTCRTGEAKLTKGYSLPARFVIHTVGPKYNQKFHTAAETALHSSYWRVLQVMRENQLTTLGLCAIHSTRRGYPAAAGAHIALRTVRRFLELHGESMECIAFVVEDIEVGTYESLLPLYFPRIPQEEEAACRLLPKDIGGACGEPLIPERQIRIVDKPLHDVDDDESVDINLDSSVCVGKTAFARMHGDVDHRRATLGDNLTREVHRTQRYERLLRRAKQEDLSSIESLHCFYLGGKDRRGRPFFVFVGQRFRPHEVDLEKALLYAIDTMDGVVNEDYSVVYLHSLTTGEHHVPISFLRDVYESMELRYRKRLAAVYMLHPTWWTKVVTWWFTTFTAAEIRHKVHPIRGVEDLYCIIAPDQIELPRFVLDYDYLVNGVRYCDVPITQSSRRQ
;
A
#
# COMPACT_ATOMS: atom_id res chain seq x y z
N MET A 1 -28.41 5.32 17.96
CA MET A 1 -29.63 4.56 17.61
C MET A 1 -30.01 5.02 16.22
N ASP A 2 -29.81 4.17 15.21
CA ASP A 2 -30.20 4.46 13.84
C ASP A 2 -31.75 4.41 13.76
N PRO A 3 -32.45 5.40 13.15
CA PRO A 3 -33.89 5.55 13.28
C PRO A 3 -34.73 4.53 12.47
N LEU A 4 -34.11 3.50 11.87
CA LEU A 4 -34.77 2.58 10.94
C LEU A 4 -34.69 1.09 11.30
N GLY A 5 -34.14 0.72 12.47
CA GLY A 5 -34.25 -0.67 12.96
C GLY A 5 -33.67 -1.75 12.04
N ALA A 6 -32.78 -1.40 11.10
CA ALA A 6 -32.04 -2.38 10.31
C ALA A 6 -31.14 -3.17 11.27
N VAL A 7 -31.44 -4.46 11.45
CA VAL A 7 -30.55 -5.37 12.15
C VAL A 7 -29.20 -5.31 11.40
N PRO A 8 -28.10 -4.92 12.05
CA PRO A 8 -26.84 -4.80 11.34
C PRO A 8 -26.45 -6.20 10.87
N ASP A 9 -26.06 -6.35 9.61
CA ASP A 9 -25.76 -7.64 8.97
C ASP A 9 -24.80 -8.44 9.89
N VAL A 10 -25.32 -9.49 10.55
CA VAL A 10 -24.56 -10.32 11.50
C VAL A 10 -24.16 -11.58 10.77
N VAL A 11 -22.85 -11.85 10.75
CA VAL A 11 -22.27 -12.98 10.06
C VAL A 11 -21.78 -13.99 11.10
N ASP A 12 -22.41 -15.16 11.13
CA ASP A 12 -22.03 -16.24 12.05
C ASP A 12 -20.86 -17.06 11.48
N LEU A 13 -19.81 -17.26 12.28
CA LEU A 13 -18.66 -18.10 11.94
C LEU A 13 -19.04 -19.57 11.67
N GLY A 14 -20.18 -20.03 12.18
CA GLY A 14 -20.72 -21.35 11.87
C GLY A 14 -21.12 -21.55 10.41
N ARG A 15 -21.41 -20.46 9.68
CA ARG A 15 -21.82 -20.51 8.27
C ARG A 15 -20.65 -20.54 7.29
N PHE A 16 -19.43 -20.29 7.77
CA PHE A 16 -18.26 -20.27 6.92
C PHE A 16 -17.83 -21.68 6.53
N LYS A 17 -17.60 -21.88 5.23
CA LYS A 17 -16.97 -23.09 4.73
C LYS A 17 -15.60 -23.24 5.39
N ARG A 18 -15.34 -24.42 5.95
CA ARG A 18 -14.03 -24.73 6.54
C ARG A 18 -13.01 -24.92 5.43
N TRP A 19 -11.73 -24.70 5.72
CA TRP A 19 -10.66 -24.86 4.73
C TRP A 19 -10.64 -26.28 4.15
N SER A 20 -10.95 -27.29 4.97
CA SER A 20 -11.11 -28.68 4.54
C SER A 20 -12.24 -28.93 3.52
N GLU A 21 -13.24 -28.04 3.44
CA GLU A 21 -14.41 -28.17 2.55
C GLU A 21 -14.21 -27.42 1.23
N ILE A 22 -13.20 -26.56 1.15
CA ILE A 22 -12.88 -25.79 -0.05
C ILE A 22 -12.06 -26.70 -0.97
N ALA A 23 -12.46 -26.81 -2.23
CA ALA A 23 -11.75 -27.60 -3.22
C ALA A 23 -10.30 -27.11 -3.37
N PRO A 24 -9.32 -28.03 -3.50
CA PRO A 24 -7.96 -27.70 -3.90
C PRO A 24 -7.96 -26.92 -5.22
N ARG A 25 -7.10 -25.92 -5.33
CA ARG A 25 -6.88 -25.18 -6.58
C ARG A 25 -5.53 -25.58 -7.14
N ASP A 26 -5.41 -25.56 -8.47
CA ASP A 26 -4.12 -25.76 -9.12
C ASP A 26 -3.18 -24.61 -8.75
N LEU A 27 -2.16 -24.91 -7.96
CA LEU A 27 -1.06 -24.00 -7.69
C LEU A 27 -0.26 -23.87 -8.98
N LYS A 28 -0.46 -22.78 -9.73
CA LYS A 28 0.37 -22.45 -10.89
C LYS A 28 1.79 -22.19 -10.40
N LEU A 29 2.65 -23.19 -10.58
CA LEU A 29 4.08 -23.09 -10.32
C LEU A 29 4.71 -22.20 -11.39
N ASP A 30 4.96 -20.93 -11.06
CA ASP A 30 5.73 -20.06 -11.94
C ASP A 30 7.19 -20.56 -11.96
N ALA A 31 7.62 -21.10 -13.11
CA ALA A 31 8.97 -21.60 -13.33
C ALA A 31 10.07 -20.53 -13.05
N ALA A 32 9.70 -19.24 -13.04
CA ALA A 32 10.59 -18.12 -12.79
C ALA A 32 10.93 -17.88 -11.30
N GLN A 33 10.21 -18.49 -10.34
CA GLN A 33 10.51 -18.40 -8.90
C GLN A 33 11.36 -19.58 -8.39
N GLN A 34 11.74 -20.49 -9.28
CA GLN A 34 12.49 -21.70 -8.97
C GLN A 34 13.99 -21.41 -8.94
N THR A 35 14.55 -21.30 -7.74
CA THR A 35 16.00 -21.46 -7.53
C THR A 35 16.24 -22.80 -6.83
N PRO A 36 17.22 -23.62 -7.27
CA PRO A 36 17.50 -24.93 -6.67
C PRO A 36 17.93 -24.85 -5.20
N GLU A 37 18.25 -23.67 -4.69
CA GLU A 37 18.61 -23.45 -3.29
C GLU A 37 17.42 -23.35 -2.31
N ASN A 38 16.18 -23.22 -2.79
CA ASN A 38 15.00 -22.95 -1.93
C ASN A 38 14.11 -24.18 -1.66
N VAL A 39 14.55 -25.39 -1.99
CA VAL A 39 13.76 -26.61 -1.80
C VAL A 39 14.01 -27.20 -0.41
N HIS A 40 12.93 -27.44 0.35
CA HIS A 40 12.99 -28.11 1.65
C HIS A 40 13.13 -29.62 1.48
N GLU A 41 14.07 -30.24 2.21
CA GLU A 41 14.31 -31.70 2.19
C GLU A 41 13.16 -32.51 2.78
N THR A 42 12.40 -31.91 3.71
CA THR A 42 11.26 -32.53 4.38
C THR A 42 10.06 -31.61 4.33
N THR A 43 8.86 -32.18 4.40
CA THR A 43 7.59 -31.44 4.38
C THR A 43 7.46 -30.60 5.66
N PRO A 44 7.61 -29.26 5.59
CA PRO A 44 7.69 -28.43 6.80
C PRO A 44 6.35 -28.36 7.55
N PHE A 45 5.24 -28.54 6.82
CA PHE A 45 3.88 -28.58 7.34
C PHE A 45 3.13 -29.76 6.71
N PRO A 46 2.94 -30.89 7.42
CA PRO A 46 2.23 -32.03 6.87
C PRO A 46 0.72 -31.81 6.83
N ILE A 47 0.04 -32.60 5.98
CA ILE A 47 -1.43 -32.59 5.90
C ILE A 47 -2.03 -32.97 7.26
N ASN A 48 -2.93 -32.13 7.76
CA ASN A 48 -3.62 -32.36 9.02
C ASN A 48 -5.09 -31.95 8.90
N GLU A 49 -5.98 -32.93 8.73
CA GLU A 49 -7.42 -32.67 8.59
C GLU A 49 -8.03 -31.99 9.82
N GLY A 50 -7.56 -32.33 11.02
CA GLY A 50 -8.06 -31.76 12.27
C GLY A 50 -7.80 -30.26 12.37
N ILE A 51 -6.64 -29.81 11.88
CA ILE A 51 -6.29 -28.39 11.79
C ILE A 51 -7.05 -27.72 10.64
N ASN A 52 -7.13 -28.37 9.47
CA ASN A 52 -7.82 -27.82 8.30
C ASN A 52 -9.32 -27.58 8.54
N LYS A 53 -9.98 -28.39 9.38
CA LYS A 53 -11.39 -28.19 9.80
C LYS A 53 -11.59 -26.94 10.67
N LYS A 54 -10.53 -26.42 11.30
CA LYS A 54 -10.59 -25.27 12.22
C LYS A 54 -10.30 -23.94 11.53
N ILE A 55 -9.79 -23.95 10.31
CA ILE A 55 -9.48 -22.73 9.57
C ILE A 55 -10.65 -22.33 8.68
N ALA A 56 -10.93 -21.04 8.61
CA ALA A 56 -11.79 -20.45 7.58
C ALA A 56 -11.11 -19.21 7.00
N LEU A 57 -11.38 -18.90 5.74
CA LEU A 57 -11.00 -17.64 5.09
C LEU A 57 -12.27 -16.91 4.69
N TRP A 58 -12.39 -15.64 5.06
CA TRP A 58 -13.53 -14.82 4.71
C TRP A 58 -13.10 -13.39 4.36
N CYS A 59 -13.62 -12.87 3.25
CA CYS A 59 -13.46 -11.47 2.88
C CYS A 59 -14.66 -10.66 3.41
N GLY A 60 -14.40 -9.60 4.17
CA GLY A 60 -15.45 -8.68 4.60
C GLY A 60 -15.13 -7.91 5.87
N ASP A 61 -16.16 -7.27 6.44
CA ASP A 61 -15.99 -6.49 7.65
C ASP A 61 -16.01 -7.35 8.92
N ILE A 62 -14.88 -7.39 9.61
CA ILE A 62 -14.71 -8.09 10.88
C ILE A 62 -15.68 -7.63 11.98
N SER A 63 -16.18 -6.39 11.92
CA SER A 63 -17.13 -5.87 12.91
C SER A 63 -18.49 -6.58 12.87
N CYS A 64 -18.81 -7.27 11.77
CA CYS A 64 -20.07 -8.01 11.57
C CYS A 64 -20.05 -9.43 12.15
N ILE A 65 -18.89 -9.93 12.55
CA ILE A 65 -18.72 -11.33 12.88
C ILE A 65 -19.24 -11.64 14.28
N SER A 66 -20.11 -12.65 14.37
CA SER A 66 -20.50 -13.27 15.63
C SER A 66 -19.50 -14.37 15.98
N ALA A 67 -18.69 -14.11 17.00
CA ALA A 67 -17.64 -14.98 17.50
C ALA A 67 -17.43 -14.78 19.00
N HIS A 68 -16.65 -15.65 19.64
CA HIS A 68 -16.19 -15.39 21.00
C HIS A 68 -15.29 -14.16 21.07
N ALA A 69 -14.34 -14.03 20.14
CA ALA A 69 -13.57 -12.79 20.00
C ALA A 69 -13.34 -12.39 18.54
N ILE A 70 -13.19 -11.09 18.32
CA ILE A 70 -12.59 -10.54 17.10
C ILE A 70 -11.32 -9.77 17.44
N VAL A 71 -10.40 -9.71 16.49
CA VAL A 71 -9.12 -9.01 16.66
C VAL A 71 -9.22 -7.59 16.10
N ASN A 72 -8.76 -6.62 16.88
CA ASN A 72 -8.60 -5.24 16.45
C ASN A 72 -7.12 -4.89 16.34
N SER A 73 -6.63 -4.67 15.11
CA SER A 73 -5.30 -4.13 14.85
C SER A 73 -5.31 -2.60 14.94
N THR A 74 -4.58 -2.04 15.91
CA THR A 74 -4.58 -0.61 16.24
C THR A 74 -3.16 -0.09 16.57
N ASN A 75 -3.05 1.10 17.15
CA ASN A 75 -1.81 1.73 17.60
C ASN A 75 -1.62 1.66 19.11
N GLU A 76 -0.46 2.14 19.55
CA GLU A 76 -0.04 2.07 20.94
C GLU A 76 -0.96 2.83 21.90
N SER A 77 -1.68 3.83 21.39
CA SER A 77 -2.68 4.62 22.11
C SER A 77 -4.12 4.11 21.97
N LEU A 78 -4.33 2.99 21.26
CA LEU A 78 -5.65 2.36 21.01
C LEU A 78 -6.68 3.29 20.33
N ALA A 79 -6.21 4.40 19.74
CA ALA A 79 -7.04 5.46 19.17
C ALA A 79 -6.84 5.60 17.65
N GLU A 80 -6.36 4.55 16.99
CA GLU A 80 -6.06 4.59 15.57
C GLU A 80 -7.31 4.69 14.70
N LYS A 81 -7.22 5.52 13.65
CA LYS A 81 -8.32 5.78 12.70
C LYS A 81 -8.26 4.87 11.47
N TYR A 82 -7.83 3.62 11.61
CA TYR A 82 -7.93 2.66 10.50
C TYR A 82 -9.38 2.29 10.23
N PRO A 83 -9.78 2.05 8.96
CA PRO A 83 -11.18 1.74 8.65
C PRO A 83 -11.74 0.58 9.47
N SER A 84 -11.01 -0.53 9.58
CA SER A 84 -11.40 -1.70 10.38
C SER A 84 -11.55 -1.37 11.87
N SER A 85 -10.53 -0.78 12.49
CA SER A 85 -10.58 -0.35 13.89
C SER A 85 -11.70 0.68 14.14
N ALA A 86 -11.89 1.64 13.22
CA ALA A 86 -12.94 2.63 13.30
C ALA A 86 -14.34 2.01 13.23
N ARG A 87 -14.56 1.00 12.36
CA ARG A 87 -15.81 0.22 12.30
C ARG A 87 -16.04 -0.56 13.59
N ILE A 88 -15.03 -1.24 14.12
CA ILE A 88 -15.10 -1.95 15.42
C ILE A 88 -15.48 -0.98 16.55
N LEU A 89 -14.80 0.16 16.66
CA LEU A 89 -15.05 1.17 17.69
C LEU A 89 -16.40 1.89 17.51
N ALA A 90 -16.87 2.06 16.28
CA ALA A 90 -18.18 2.63 16.00
C ALA A 90 -19.30 1.66 16.40
N ARG A 91 -19.18 0.39 16.01
CA ARG A 91 -20.18 -0.64 16.26
C ARG A 91 -20.17 -1.15 17.70
N GLY A 92 -19.01 -1.19 18.36
CA GLY A 92 -18.90 -1.49 19.80
C GLY A 92 -19.48 -0.40 20.71
N GLY A 93 -19.71 0.79 20.17
CA GLY A 93 -20.34 1.90 20.90
C GLY A 93 -19.39 2.65 21.85
N PRO A 94 -19.91 3.67 22.57
CA PRO A 94 -19.10 4.53 23.42
C PRO A 94 -18.50 3.79 24.63
N GLN A 95 -19.13 2.69 25.07
CA GLN A 95 -18.65 1.87 26.18
C GLN A 95 -17.29 1.22 25.87
N LEU A 96 -17.13 0.68 24.66
CA LEU A 96 -15.84 0.13 24.22
C LEU A 96 -14.73 1.18 24.26
N LYS A 97 -15.03 2.41 23.80
CA LYS A 97 -14.07 3.52 23.83
C LYS A 97 -13.74 3.95 25.26
N HIS A 98 -14.70 3.87 26.17
CA HIS A 98 -14.49 4.19 27.57
C HIS A 98 -13.49 3.22 28.20
N ASP A 99 -13.70 1.90 28.10
CA ASP A 99 -12.78 0.88 28.62
C ASP A 99 -11.37 1.01 28.07
N LEU A 100 -11.25 1.29 26.78
CA LEU A 100 -9.94 1.48 26.15
C LEU A 100 -9.19 2.66 26.76
N PHE A 101 -9.90 3.73 27.10
CA PHE A 101 -9.32 4.93 27.69
C PHE A 101 -9.07 4.80 29.20
N THR A 102 -9.92 4.09 29.94
CA THR A 102 -9.85 4.00 31.41
C THR A 102 -9.03 2.81 31.88
N GLU A 103 -9.35 1.61 31.39
CA GLU A 103 -8.80 0.34 31.86
C GLU A 103 -7.52 -0.05 31.12
N VAL A 104 -7.54 -0.02 29.78
CA VAL A 104 -6.40 -0.53 28.99
C VAL A 104 -5.29 0.51 28.86
N ARG A 105 -5.64 1.75 28.50
CA ARG A 105 -4.76 2.94 28.30
C ARG A 105 -3.72 2.83 27.18
N THR A 106 -2.92 1.77 27.17
CA THR A 106 -1.82 1.57 26.22
C THR A 106 -1.63 0.09 25.90
N CYS A 107 -1.22 -0.20 24.66
CA CYS A 107 -0.84 -1.54 24.24
C CYS A 107 0.47 -1.45 23.45
N ARG A 108 1.53 -2.13 23.87
CA ARG A 108 2.81 -2.05 23.15
C ARG A 108 2.77 -2.90 21.89
N THR A 109 3.62 -2.57 20.92
CA THR A 109 3.81 -3.38 19.71
C THR A 109 4.13 -4.83 20.07
N GLY A 110 3.39 -5.78 19.51
CA GLY A 110 3.52 -7.20 19.84
C GLY A 110 2.76 -7.67 21.07
N GLU A 111 2.10 -6.78 21.83
CA GLU A 111 1.21 -7.16 22.93
C GLU A 111 -0.24 -7.31 22.45
N ALA A 112 -1.06 -7.97 23.28
CA ALA A 112 -2.50 -8.07 23.09
C ALA A 112 -3.25 -7.78 24.41
N LYS A 113 -4.41 -7.14 24.32
CA LYS A 113 -5.28 -6.77 25.45
C LYS A 113 -6.73 -7.13 25.14
N LEU A 114 -7.44 -7.69 26.11
CA LEU A 114 -8.83 -8.10 25.96
C LEU A 114 -9.78 -7.03 26.53
N THR A 115 -10.88 -6.76 25.82
CA THR A 115 -12.02 -5.97 26.29
C THR A 115 -13.33 -6.67 25.92
N LYS A 116 -14.46 -6.21 26.48
CA LYS A 116 -15.79 -6.68 26.07
C LYS A 116 -16.17 -6.12 24.70
N GLY A 117 -16.96 -6.86 23.92
CA GLY A 117 -17.43 -6.44 22.61
C GLY A 117 -18.59 -5.43 22.63
N TYR A 118 -19.29 -5.31 23.75
CA TYR A 118 -20.40 -4.37 23.93
C TYR A 118 -21.51 -4.53 22.88
N SER A 119 -21.66 -3.55 21.99
CA SER A 119 -22.67 -3.56 20.90
C SER A 119 -22.21 -4.34 19.66
N LEU A 120 -21.01 -4.95 19.68
CA LEU A 120 -20.56 -5.88 18.63
C LEU A 120 -21.27 -7.23 18.74
N PRO A 121 -21.45 -7.94 17.61
CA PRO A 121 -21.93 -9.34 17.64
C PRO A 121 -20.94 -10.30 18.32
N ALA A 122 -19.67 -9.93 18.41
CA ALA A 122 -18.64 -10.68 19.12
C ALA A 122 -18.66 -10.38 20.63
N ARG A 123 -18.41 -11.39 21.46
CA ARG A 123 -18.44 -11.25 22.93
C ARG A 123 -17.28 -10.40 23.46
N PHE A 124 -16.11 -10.54 22.85
CA PHE A 124 -14.89 -9.84 23.23
C PHE A 124 -14.15 -9.25 22.03
N VAL A 125 -13.29 -8.27 22.29
CA VAL A 125 -12.34 -7.73 21.32
C VAL A 125 -10.93 -7.88 21.87
N ILE A 126 -10.05 -8.51 21.07
CA ILE A 126 -8.63 -8.60 21.37
C ILE A 126 -7.92 -7.50 20.59
N HIS A 127 -7.44 -6.49 21.30
CA HIS A 127 -6.70 -5.36 20.74
C HIS A 127 -5.21 -5.72 20.68
N THR A 128 -4.60 -5.54 19.52
CA THR A 128 -3.15 -5.76 19.34
C THR A 128 -2.56 -4.69 18.44
N VAL A 129 -1.25 -4.50 18.54
CA VAL A 129 -0.52 -3.48 17.80
C VAL A 129 0.54 -4.16 16.94
N GLY A 130 0.32 -4.16 15.62
CA GLY A 130 1.29 -4.62 14.64
C GLY A 130 2.49 -3.66 14.53
N PRO A 131 3.65 -4.10 14.04
CA PRO A 131 4.83 -3.23 13.88
C PRO A 131 4.66 -2.20 12.76
N LYS A 132 5.38 -1.08 12.89
CA LYS A 132 5.65 -0.18 11.75
C LYS A 132 6.81 -0.76 10.95
N TYR A 133 6.60 -1.05 9.68
CA TYR A 133 7.62 -1.70 8.87
C TYR A 133 8.64 -0.68 8.34
N ASN A 134 9.90 -1.03 8.46
CA ASN A 134 11.02 -0.32 7.85
C ASN A 134 12.05 -1.35 7.45
N GLN A 135 12.56 -1.27 6.21
CA GLN A 135 13.56 -2.21 5.68
C GLN A 135 14.78 -2.33 6.61
N LYS A 136 15.20 -1.23 7.25
CA LYS A 136 16.34 -1.23 8.19
C LYS A 136 16.10 -2.07 9.45
N PHE A 137 14.85 -2.26 9.84
CA PHE A 137 14.45 -2.96 11.05
C PHE A 137 13.54 -4.17 10.74
N HIS A 138 13.73 -4.79 9.57
CA HIS A 138 12.87 -5.88 9.09
C HIS A 138 12.79 -7.03 10.10
N THR A 139 13.92 -7.49 10.65
CA THR A 139 13.97 -8.58 11.64
C THR A 139 13.17 -8.27 12.92
N ALA A 140 13.25 -7.02 13.39
CA ALA A 140 12.50 -6.57 14.56
C ALA A 140 11.00 -6.49 14.26
N ALA A 141 10.64 -6.06 13.04
CA ALA A 141 9.26 -6.05 12.58
C ALA A 141 8.69 -7.47 12.49
N GLU A 142 9.44 -8.44 11.95
CA GLU A 142 9.00 -9.84 11.87
C GLU A 142 8.77 -10.45 13.25
N THR A 143 9.70 -10.23 14.18
CA THR A 143 9.59 -10.69 15.58
C THR A 143 8.37 -10.09 16.28
N ALA A 144 8.13 -8.79 16.07
CA ALA A 144 7.01 -8.08 16.66
C ALA A 144 5.66 -8.50 16.04
N LEU A 145 5.62 -8.77 14.73
CA LEU A 145 4.42 -9.26 14.06
C LEU A 145 4.07 -10.67 14.55
N HIS A 146 5.04 -11.58 14.64
CA HIS A 146 4.87 -12.90 15.23
C HIS A 146 4.32 -12.79 16.65
N SER A 147 4.95 -11.94 17.48
CA SER A 147 4.50 -11.70 18.86
C SER A 147 3.05 -11.23 18.92
N SER A 148 2.63 -10.36 17.99
CA SER A 148 1.25 -9.87 17.93
C SER A 148 0.25 -11.01 17.71
N TYR A 149 0.49 -11.87 16.71
CA TYR A 149 -0.35 -13.05 16.47
C TYR A 149 -0.30 -14.04 17.62
N TRP A 150 0.89 -14.35 18.13
CA TRP A 150 1.07 -15.30 19.23
C TRP A 150 0.34 -14.84 20.50
N ARG A 151 0.44 -13.56 20.86
CA ARG A 151 -0.24 -13.01 22.04
C ARG A 151 -1.76 -12.98 21.87
N VAL A 152 -2.27 -12.72 20.67
CA VAL A 152 -3.70 -12.83 20.38
C VAL A 152 -4.20 -14.26 20.64
N LEU A 153 -3.52 -15.27 20.11
CA LEU A 153 -3.88 -16.68 20.27
C LEU A 153 -3.73 -17.15 21.72
N GLN A 154 -2.71 -16.63 22.43
CA GLN A 154 -2.53 -16.87 23.85
C GLN A 154 -3.69 -16.31 24.68
N VAL A 155 -4.11 -15.07 24.42
CA VAL A 155 -5.28 -14.47 25.09
C VAL A 155 -6.55 -15.26 24.81
N MET A 156 -6.75 -15.72 23.57
CA MET A 156 -7.87 -16.59 23.20
C MET A 156 -7.89 -17.86 24.06
N ARG A 157 -6.74 -18.54 24.20
CA ARG A 157 -6.62 -19.76 25.00
C ARG A 157 -6.81 -19.51 26.50
N GLU A 158 -6.16 -18.49 27.06
CA GLU A 158 -6.23 -18.14 28.49
C GLU A 158 -7.66 -17.83 28.94
N ASN A 159 -8.46 -17.25 28.05
CA ASN A 159 -9.87 -16.92 28.30
C ASN A 159 -10.84 -18.00 27.80
N GLN A 160 -10.34 -19.18 27.40
CA GLN A 160 -11.12 -20.33 26.96
C GLN A 160 -12.10 -20.00 25.81
N LEU A 161 -11.65 -19.13 24.90
CA LEU A 161 -12.43 -18.72 23.74
C LEU A 161 -12.23 -19.73 22.61
N THR A 162 -13.33 -20.33 22.14
CA THR A 162 -13.27 -21.37 21.09
C THR A 162 -13.26 -20.84 19.65
N THR A 163 -13.78 -19.62 19.41
CA THR A 163 -13.94 -19.04 18.07
C THR A 163 -13.32 -17.64 17.96
N LEU A 164 -12.53 -17.40 16.91
CA LEU A 164 -11.79 -16.16 16.72
C LEU A 164 -11.91 -15.65 15.29
N GLY A 165 -12.33 -14.39 15.13
CA GLY A 165 -12.15 -13.62 13.89
C GLY A 165 -10.81 -12.90 13.92
N LEU A 166 -9.86 -13.32 13.09
CA LEU A 166 -8.49 -12.82 13.05
C LEU A 166 -8.28 -11.91 11.83
N CYS A 167 -8.10 -10.60 12.04
CA CYS A 167 -7.76 -9.67 10.97
C CYS A 167 -6.29 -9.80 10.53
N ALA A 168 -5.97 -9.31 9.34
CA ALA A 168 -4.58 -9.10 8.93
C ALA A 168 -3.93 -7.98 9.78
N ILE A 169 -3.12 -8.38 10.77
CA ILE A 169 -2.39 -7.44 11.65
C ILE A 169 -1.30 -6.70 10.87
N HIS A 170 -0.76 -7.32 9.82
CA HIS A 170 0.31 -6.78 8.97
C HIS A 170 -0.23 -5.70 8.01
N SER A 171 -0.56 -4.53 8.53
CA SER A 171 -1.18 -3.49 7.70
C SER A 171 -0.25 -3.00 6.59
N THR A 172 -0.72 -3.06 5.34
CA THR A 172 -0.05 -2.42 4.20
C THR A 172 0.12 -0.91 4.37
N ARG A 173 -0.74 -0.26 5.17
CA ARG A 173 -0.61 1.18 5.52
C ARG A 173 0.57 1.46 6.43
N ARG A 174 1.01 0.48 7.23
CA ARG A 174 2.24 0.53 8.03
C ARG A 174 3.48 0.15 7.23
N GLY A 175 3.34 -0.02 5.91
CA GLY A 175 4.42 -0.36 4.99
C GLY A 175 4.83 -1.82 5.01
N TYR A 176 4.11 -2.70 5.73
CA TYR A 176 4.48 -4.11 5.81
C TYR A 176 4.18 -4.81 4.46
N PRO A 177 5.13 -5.55 3.86
CA PRO A 177 4.88 -6.30 2.63
C PRO A 177 3.80 -7.38 2.86
N ALA A 178 2.74 -7.38 2.05
CA ALA A 178 1.59 -8.25 2.26
C ALA A 178 1.96 -9.74 2.29
N ALA A 179 2.72 -10.22 1.30
CA ALA A 179 3.16 -11.62 1.24
C ALA A 179 4.00 -12.02 2.46
N ALA A 180 5.00 -11.22 2.83
CA ALA A 180 5.86 -11.49 3.99
C ALA A 180 5.07 -11.51 5.31
N GLY A 181 4.11 -10.58 5.47
CA GLY A 181 3.26 -10.53 6.66
C GLY A 181 2.28 -11.70 6.73
N ALA A 182 1.74 -12.15 5.59
CA ALA A 182 0.86 -13.30 5.50
C ALA A 182 1.59 -14.61 5.82
N HIS A 183 2.83 -14.80 5.35
CA HIS A 183 3.67 -15.94 5.75
C HIS A 183 3.80 -16.06 7.27
N ILE A 184 4.09 -14.95 7.96
CA ILE A 184 4.20 -14.93 9.43
C ILE A 184 2.85 -15.24 10.09
N ALA A 185 1.77 -14.64 9.61
CA ALA A 185 0.43 -14.89 10.14
C ALA A 185 0.04 -16.37 10.06
N LEU A 186 0.15 -16.95 8.87
CA LEU A 186 -0.23 -18.34 8.59
C LEU A 186 0.65 -19.33 9.35
N ARG A 187 1.98 -19.13 9.31
CA ARG A 187 2.94 -19.94 10.06
C ARG A 187 2.66 -19.96 11.56
N THR A 188 2.44 -18.77 12.14
CA THR A 188 2.20 -18.62 13.58
C THR A 188 0.92 -19.35 14.00
N VAL A 189 -0.16 -19.15 13.25
CA VAL A 189 -1.45 -19.83 13.51
C VAL A 189 -1.30 -21.34 13.33
N ARG A 190 -0.60 -21.80 12.28
CA ARG A 190 -0.37 -23.22 12.04
C ARG A 190 0.35 -23.90 13.20
N ARG A 191 1.51 -23.35 13.62
CA ARG A 191 2.28 -23.88 14.76
C ARG A 191 1.52 -23.82 16.07
N PHE A 192 0.76 -22.74 16.30
CA PHE A 192 -0.08 -22.62 17.49
C PHE A 192 -1.16 -23.71 17.53
N LEU A 193 -1.82 -24.01 16.41
CA LEU A 193 -2.84 -25.05 16.32
C LEU A 193 -2.27 -26.47 16.48
N GLU A 194 -1.02 -26.70 16.04
CA GLU A 194 -0.32 -27.97 16.30
C GLU A 194 -0.08 -28.20 17.81
N LEU A 195 0.21 -27.14 18.56
CA LEU A 195 0.50 -27.22 20.00
C LEU A 195 -0.75 -27.16 20.90
N HIS A 196 -1.76 -26.38 20.50
CA HIS A 196 -2.87 -25.97 21.38
C HIS A 196 -4.24 -26.06 20.72
N GLY A 197 -4.34 -26.66 19.54
CA GLY A 197 -5.55 -26.65 18.73
C GLY A 197 -6.75 -27.35 19.37
N GLU A 198 -6.57 -28.29 20.30
CA GLU A 198 -7.67 -29.10 20.89
C GLU A 198 -8.81 -28.26 21.48
N SER A 199 -8.47 -27.14 22.13
CA SER A 199 -9.42 -26.22 22.76
C SER A 199 -10.15 -25.28 21.78
N MET A 200 -9.80 -25.30 20.51
CA MET A 200 -10.23 -24.32 19.50
C MET A 200 -11.15 -24.96 18.46
N GLU A 201 -12.27 -24.30 18.19
CA GLU A 201 -13.27 -24.74 17.20
C GLU A 201 -13.01 -24.10 15.84
N CYS A 202 -12.80 -22.78 15.80
CA CYS A 202 -12.56 -22.08 14.54
C CYS A 202 -11.71 -20.81 14.69
N ILE A 203 -10.70 -20.67 13.84
CA ILE A 203 -10.00 -19.42 13.58
C ILE A 203 -10.31 -19.00 12.13
N ALA A 204 -11.06 -17.92 11.98
CA ALA A 204 -11.37 -17.34 10.68
C ALA A 204 -10.40 -16.21 10.36
N PHE A 205 -9.63 -16.34 9.29
CA PHE A 205 -8.88 -15.23 8.70
C PHE A 205 -9.86 -14.29 8.01
N VAL A 206 -9.99 -13.09 8.56
CA VAL A 206 -10.91 -12.05 8.08
C VAL A 206 -10.08 -10.98 7.42
N VAL A 207 -10.15 -10.95 6.10
CA VAL A 207 -9.28 -10.12 5.27
C VAL A 207 -10.10 -9.09 4.49
N GLU A 208 -9.47 -7.98 4.12
CA GLU A 208 -10.07 -7.05 3.16
C GLU A 208 -9.73 -7.51 1.73
N ASP A 209 -10.41 -6.95 0.74
CA ASP A 209 -10.28 -7.35 -0.68
C ASP A 209 -8.82 -7.40 -1.15
N ILE A 210 -7.99 -6.47 -0.68
CA ILE A 210 -6.57 -6.36 -1.01
C ILE A 210 -5.71 -7.57 -0.56
N GLU A 211 -6.14 -8.31 0.45
CA GLU A 211 -5.36 -9.37 1.11
C GLU A 211 -5.81 -10.78 0.71
N VAL A 212 -7.07 -10.94 0.29
CA VAL A 212 -7.67 -12.25 -0.06
C VAL A 212 -6.79 -13.06 -1.00
N GLY A 213 -6.33 -12.47 -2.11
CA GLY A 213 -5.53 -13.20 -3.10
C GLY A 213 -4.19 -13.71 -2.55
N THR A 214 -3.60 -12.99 -1.58
CA THR A 214 -2.37 -13.42 -0.91
C THR A 214 -2.65 -14.57 0.05
N TYR A 215 -3.76 -14.52 0.79
CA TYR A 215 -4.14 -15.61 1.68
C TYR A 215 -4.58 -16.87 0.90
N GLU A 216 -5.32 -16.71 -0.19
CA GLU A 216 -5.75 -17.83 -1.05
C GLU A 216 -4.56 -18.58 -1.68
N SER A 217 -3.49 -17.87 -2.06
CA SER A 217 -2.28 -18.49 -2.61
C SER A 217 -1.39 -19.14 -1.56
N LEU A 218 -1.31 -18.57 -0.36
CA LEU A 218 -0.41 -19.05 0.70
C LEU A 218 -1.03 -20.08 1.65
N LEU A 219 -2.35 -20.08 1.86
CA LEU A 219 -3.04 -21.04 2.73
C LEU A 219 -2.72 -22.51 2.39
N PRO A 220 -2.74 -22.95 1.11
CA PRO A 220 -2.37 -24.31 0.75
C PRO A 220 -0.97 -24.73 1.20
N LEU A 221 -0.02 -23.77 1.30
CA LEU A 221 1.37 -24.06 1.66
C LEU A 221 1.54 -24.35 3.17
N TYR A 222 0.71 -23.74 4.02
CA TYR A 222 0.75 -23.93 5.47
C TYR A 222 -0.31 -24.91 5.99
N PHE A 223 -1.39 -25.06 5.23
CA PHE A 223 -2.53 -25.92 5.52
C PHE A 223 -2.83 -26.81 4.31
N PRO A 224 -1.90 -27.68 3.91
CA PRO A 224 -2.11 -28.54 2.75
C PRO A 224 -3.27 -29.50 3.00
N ARG A 225 -4.08 -29.68 1.96
CA ARG A 225 -5.27 -30.57 1.95
C ARG A 225 -4.99 -31.86 1.19
N ILE A 226 -4.12 -31.80 0.20
CA ILE A 226 -3.75 -32.91 -0.68
C ILE A 226 -2.23 -33.03 -0.80
N PRO A 227 -1.68 -34.22 -1.13
CA PRO A 227 -0.23 -34.42 -1.25
C PRO A 227 0.46 -33.48 -2.24
N GLN A 228 -0.24 -33.05 -3.29
CA GLN A 228 0.29 -32.09 -4.27
C GLN A 228 0.53 -30.70 -3.66
N GLU A 229 -0.33 -30.25 -2.74
CA GLU A 229 -0.14 -28.98 -2.02
C GLU A 229 1.02 -29.08 -1.03
N GLU A 230 1.19 -30.25 -0.40
CA GLU A 230 2.31 -30.54 0.49
C GLU A 230 3.66 -30.57 -0.27
N GLU A 231 3.71 -31.17 -1.46
CA GLU A 231 4.89 -31.11 -2.34
C GLU A 231 5.17 -29.68 -2.82
N ALA A 232 4.13 -28.92 -3.15
CA ALA A 232 4.26 -27.51 -3.53
C ALA A 232 4.79 -26.66 -2.35
N ALA A 233 4.38 -26.96 -1.11
CA ALA A 233 4.89 -26.29 0.09
C ALA A 233 6.40 -26.44 0.23
N CYS A 234 6.96 -27.62 -0.05
CA CYS A 234 8.42 -27.85 -0.03
C CYS A 234 9.19 -26.98 -1.03
N ARG A 235 8.54 -26.56 -2.13
CA ARG A 235 9.18 -25.79 -3.21
C ARG A 235 8.93 -24.29 -3.12
N LEU A 236 7.76 -23.88 -2.63
CA LEU A 236 7.29 -22.49 -2.67
C LEU A 236 7.45 -21.76 -1.34
N LEU A 237 7.62 -22.48 -0.22
CA LEU A 237 7.83 -21.82 1.07
C LEU A 237 9.23 -21.18 1.15
N PRO A 238 9.35 -20.01 1.82
CA PRO A 238 10.64 -19.42 2.11
C PRO A 238 11.56 -20.37 2.89
N LYS A 239 12.89 -20.17 2.79
CA LYS A 239 13.89 -20.90 3.59
C LYS A 239 13.62 -20.81 5.10
N ASP A 240 13.20 -19.64 5.59
CA ASP A 240 12.76 -19.50 6.97
C ASP A 240 11.34 -20.07 7.14
N ILE A 241 11.26 -21.28 7.70
CA ILE A 241 10.00 -21.93 8.10
C ILE A 241 9.63 -21.65 9.56
N GLY A 242 10.36 -20.74 10.22
CA GLY A 242 10.21 -20.38 11.62
C GLY A 242 10.57 -21.49 12.60
N GLY A 243 10.69 -21.13 13.88
CA GLY A 243 10.93 -22.07 14.97
C GLY A 243 9.68 -22.88 15.36
N ALA A 244 9.75 -23.54 16.51
CA ALA A 244 8.70 -24.45 16.98
C ALA A 244 7.37 -23.73 17.26
N CYS A 245 7.42 -22.43 17.59
CA CYS A 245 6.25 -21.58 17.80
C CYS A 245 5.97 -20.66 16.59
N GLY A 246 6.65 -20.88 15.45
CA GLY A 246 6.52 -20.09 14.23
C GLY A 246 7.29 -18.76 14.25
N GLU A 247 8.11 -18.53 15.26
CA GLU A 247 8.97 -17.36 15.42
C GLU A 247 10.02 -17.28 14.30
N PRO A 248 10.40 -16.08 13.82
CA PRO A 248 11.45 -15.94 12.82
C PRO A 248 12.80 -16.46 13.35
N LEU A 249 13.49 -17.29 12.57
CA LEU A 249 14.83 -17.78 12.93
C LEU A 249 15.88 -16.73 12.54
N ILE A 250 16.58 -16.18 13.54
CA ILE A 250 17.65 -15.18 13.34
C ILE A 250 18.99 -15.86 13.62
N PRO A 251 19.77 -16.23 12.59
CA PRO A 251 21.03 -16.98 12.76
C PRO A 251 22.02 -16.26 13.68
N GLU A 252 22.05 -14.93 13.63
CA GLU A 252 22.94 -14.06 14.43
C GLU A 252 22.62 -14.07 15.93
N ARG A 253 21.45 -14.57 16.34
CA ARG A 253 21.02 -14.66 17.75
C ARG A 253 21.06 -16.07 18.31
N GLN A 254 21.42 -17.07 17.51
CA GLN A 254 21.62 -18.43 18.02
C GLN A 254 22.93 -18.45 18.82
N ILE A 255 22.83 -18.68 20.13
CA ILE A 255 23.98 -18.86 21.00
C ILE A 255 24.74 -20.08 20.48
N ARG A 256 25.92 -19.86 19.86
CA ARG A 256 26.89 -20.94 19.69
C ARG A 256 27.41 -21.26 21.08
N ILE A 257 26.89 -22.33 21.67
CA ILE A 257 27.52 -22.93 22.85
C ILE A 257 28.81 -23.55 22.33
N VAL A 258 29.87 -22.74 22.31
CA VAL A 258 31.23 -23.26 22.14
C VAL A 258 31.65 -23.70 23.53
N ASP A 259 32.01 -24.97 23.68
CA ASP A 259 32.63 -25.47 24.90
C ASP A 259 33.90 -24.63 25.16
N LYS A 260 33.79 -23.75 26.16
CA LYS A 260 34.85 -23.08 26.92
C LYS A 260 36.22 -23.00 26.22
N PRO A 261 36.61 -21.88 25.60
CA PRO A 261 38.03 -21.66 25.30
C PRO A 261 38.73 -21.28 26.62
N LEU A 262 39.54 -22.22 27.11
CA LEU A 262 40.64 -21.98 28.03
C LEU A 262 41.80 -21.31 27.27
N HIS A 263 42.46 -20.34 27.91
CA HIS A 263 43.78 -19.77 27.57
C HIS A 263 43.87 -18.91 26.28
N ASP A 264 44.63 -17.81 26.19
CA ASP A 264 45.71 -17.27 27.03
C ASP A 264 45.67 -15.73 27.06
N VAL A 265 46.17 -15.19 28.16
CA VAL A 265 46.52 -13.77 28.34
C VAL A 265 47.82 -13.54 27.58
N ASP A 266 47.86 -12.62 26.62
CA ASP A 266 48.98 -11.68 26.41
C ASP A 266 48.69 -10.69 25.26
N ASP A 267 49.21 -9.47 25.47
CA ASP A 267 49.40 -8.32 24.56
C ASP A 267 48.19 -7.43 24.22
N ASP A 268 47.95 -6.47 25.13
CA ASP A 268 47.15 -5.26 24.93
C ASP A 268 48.04 -4.16 24.28
N GLU A 269 47.98 -4.01 22.95
CA GLU A 269 48.42 -2.79 22.29
C GLU A 269 47.33 -1.71 22.42
N SER A 270 47.60 -0.71 23.26
CA SER A 270 46.80 0.49 23.38
C SER A 270 47.19 1.49 22.28
N VAL A 271 46.22 1.92 21.47
CA VAL A 271 46.38 3.01 20.50
C VAL A 271 45.66 4.25 21.03
N ASP A 272 46.45 5.24 21.43
CA ASP A 272 46.03 6.56 21.90
C ASP A 272 45.28 7.35 20.83
N ILE A 273 44.10 7.90 21.19
CA ILE A 273 43.40 8.90 20.38
C ILE A 273 43.89 10.28 20.80
N ASN A 274 44.72 10.86 19.93
CA ASN A 274 45.29 12.19 20.06
C ASN A 274 44.20 13.27 19.86
N LEU A 275 43.90 14.04 20.91
CA LEU A 275 43.01 15.19 20.91
C LEU A 275 43.86 16.47 20.87
N ASP A 276 43.97 17.08 19.70
CA ASP A 276 44.57 18.41 19.61
C ASP A 276 43.93 19.23 18.48
N SER A 277 43.25 20.33 18.84
CA SER A 277 43.16 21.54 18.02
C SER A 277 42.48 22.67 18.77
N SER A 278 43.36 23.48 19.38
CA SER A 278 43.29 24.91 19.67
C SER A 278 41.98 25.69 19.52
N VAL A 279 41.66 26.34 20.65
CA VAL A 279 40.68 27.41 20.83
C VAL A 279 41.09 28.66 20.04
N CYS A 280 40.22 29.12 19.13
CA CYS A 280 40.27 30.48 18.58
C CYS A 280 39.08 31.29 19.11
N VAL A 281 39.35 32.14 20.10
CA VAL A 281 38.44 33.18 20.60
C VAL A 281 38.38 34.31 19.59
N GLY A 282 37.17 34.71 19.19
CA GLY A 282 36.91 36.00 18.56
C GLY A 282 36.26 35.92 17.19
N LYS A 283 34.92 35.83 17.18
CA LYS A 283 34.01 36.44 16.18
C LYS A 283 32.57 36.15 16.62
N THR A 284 32.05 37.00 17.49
CA THR A 284 30.64 37.02 17.88
C THR A 284 29.77 37.46 16.71
N ALA A 285 28.63 36.78 16.53
CA ALA A 285 27.59 37.06 15.55
C ALA A 285 26.71 38.29 15.90
N PHE A 286 27.27 39.30 16.57
CA PHE A 286 26.55 40.51 17.01
C PHE A 286 27.01 41.80 16.33
N ALA A 287 27.95 41.73 15.37
CA ALA A 287 28.42 42.90 14.62
C ALA A 287 28.43 42.62 13.12
N ARG A 288 27.24 42.66 12.49
CA ARG A 288 27.02 42.93 11.06
C ARG A 288 25.51 43.03 10.81
N MET A 289 24.93 44.12 11.30
CA MET A 289 23.61 44.59 10.88
C MET A 289 23.82 45.88 10.08
N HIS A 290 24.12 45.73 8.79
CA HIS A 290 23.69 46.70 7.79
C HIS A 290 22.83 45.91 6.81
N GLY A 291 21.51 46.00 7.01
CA GLY A 291 20.53 45.44 6.10
C GLY A 291 20.58 46.22 4.81
N ASP A 292 21.03 45.56 3.76
CA ASP A 292 20.96 46.07 2.41
C ASP A 292 19.52 45.98 1.91
N VAL A 293 18.80 47.10 2.00
CA VAL A 293 17.41 47.23 1.54
C VAL A 293 17.31 47.07 0.01
N ASP A 294 18.43 47.21 -0.71
CA ASP A 294 18.47 47.10 -2.17
C ASP A 294 18.56 45.66 -2.66
N HIS A 295 19.08 44.71 -1.88
CA HIS A 295 19.04 43.28 -2.25
C HIS A 295 17.61 42.69 -2.25
N ARG A 296 16.72 43.20 -1.38
CA ARG A 296 15.30 42.82 -1.38
C ARG A 296 14.52 43.46 -2.54
N ARG A 297 14.90 44.68 -2.98
CA ARG A 297 14.32 45.30 -4.19
C ARG A 297 14.84 44.67 -5.48
N ALA A 298 16.11 44.27 -5.53
CA ALA A 298 16.69 43.58 -6.68
C ALA A 298 16.09 42.19 -6.89
N THR A 299 15.87 41.41 -5.82
CA THR A 299 15.22 40.08 -5.91
C THR A 299 13.73 40.14 -6.26
N LEU A 300 12.99 41.15 -5.79
CA LEU A 300 11.61 41.41 -6.21
C LEU A 300 11.53 41.88 -7.68
N GLY A 301 12.48 42.72 -8.11
CA GLY A 301 12.62 43.17 -9.49
C GLY A 301 12.94 42.00 -10.44
N ASP A 302 13.86 41.12 -10.07
CA ASP A 302 14.25 39.93 -10.84
C ASP A 302 13.14 38.88 -10.95
N ASN A 303 12.35 38.71 -9.88
CA ASN A 303 11.19 37.82 -9.91
C ASN A 303 10.08 38.38 -10.79
N LEU A 304 9.84 39.69 -10.76
CA LEU A 304 8.84 40.35 -11.60
C LEU A 304 9.26 40.34 -13.09
N THR A 305 10.52 40.61 -13.43
CA THR A 305 11.02 40.48 -14.82
C THR A 305 11.00 39.03 -15.29
N ARG A 306 11.35 38.06 -14.45
CA ARG A 306 11.22 36.63 -14.76
C ARG A 306 9.76 36.23 -15.02
N GLU A 307 8.83 36.74 -14.23
CA GLU A 307 7.41 36.44 -14.36
C GLU A 307 6.81 37.06 -15.63
N VAL A 308 7.12 38.33 -15.90
CA VAL A 308 6.75 39.01 -17.16
C VAL A 308 7.35 38.30 -18.38
N HIS A 309 8.62 37.88 -18.33
CA HIS A 309 9.24 37.11 -19.42
C HIS A 309 8.58 35.73 -19.62
N ARG A 310 8.14 35.06 -18.56
CA ARG A 310 7.43 33.78 -18.66
C ARG A 310 6.04 33.94 -19.27
N THR A 311 5.29 34.97 -18.87
CA THR A 311 3.98 35.27 -19.47
C THR A 311 4.13 35.61 -20.97
N GLN A 312 5.11 36.43 -21.34
CA GLN A 312 5.39 36.74 -22.74
C GLN A 312 5.86 35.52 -23.56
N ARG A 313 6.64 34.61 -22.96
CA ARG A 313 7.07 33.36 -23.60
C ARG A 313 5.86 32.45 -23.84
N TYR A 314 4.98 32.34 -22.86
CA TYR A 314 3.76 31.55 -22.95
C TYR A 314 2.79 32.10 -24.02
N GLU A 315 2.54 33.41 -24.07
CA GLU A 315 1.72 34.02 -25.12
C GLU A 315 2.29 33.78 -26.53
N ARG A 316 3.62 33.78 -26.68
CA ARG A 316 4.27 33.41 -27.95
C ARG A 316 4.04 31.95 -28.31
N LEU A 317 4.16 31.03 -27.34
CA LEU A 317 3.87 29.61 -27.55
C LEU A 317 2.40 29.38 -27.93
N LEU A 318 1.47 30.06 -27.27
CA LEU A 318 0.04 29.95 -27.59
C LEU A 318 -0.28 30.47 -29.00
N ARG A 319 0.34 31.58 -29.42
CA ARG A 319 0.19 32.09 -30.81
C ARG A 319 0.75 31.11 -31.83
N ARG A 320 1.89 30.48 -31.54
CA ARG A 320 2.48 29.45 -32.41
C ARG A 320 1.60 28.21 -32.48
N ALA A 321 1.06 27.75 -31.36
CA ALA A 321 0.18 26.58 -31.31
C ALA A 321 -1.06 26.76 -32.20
N LYS A 322 -1.60 27.98 -32.29
CA LYS A 322 -2.75 28.32 -33.16
C LYS A 322 -2.41 28.48 -34.65
N GLN A 323 -1.12 28.55 -34.99
CA GLN A 323 -0.64 28.80 -36.36
C GLN A 323 0.01 27.56 -36.98
N GLU A 324 0.65 26.72 -36.18
CA GLU A 324 1.32 25.52 -36.64
C GLU A 324 0.32 24.37 -36.85
N ASP A 325 0.59 23.53 -37.86
CA ASP A 325 -0.18 22.31 -38.09
C ASP A 325 0.23 21.22 -37.08
N LEU A 326 -0.72 20.87 -36.21
CA LEU A 326 -0.55 19.91 -35.12
C LEU A 326 -1.25 18.55 -35.41
N SER A 327 -1.78 18.37 -36.62
CA SER A 327 -2.55 17.19 -37.03
C SER A 327 -1.78 15.87 -36.82
N SER A 328 -0.46 15.90 -36.98
CA SER A 328 0.41 14.73 -36.78
C SER A 328 0.38 14.22 -35.34
N ILE A 329 0.27 15.11 -34.36
CA ILE A 329 0.23 14.77 -32.94
C ILE A 329 -1.19 14.48 -32.48
N GLU A 330 -2.16 15.22 -33.00
CA GLU A 330 -3.58 14.95 -32.78
C GLU A 330 -3.93 13.51 -33.20
N SER A 331 -3.40 13.05 -34.34
CA SER A 331 -3.61 11.68 -34.85
C SER A 331 -3.09 10.58 -33.93
N LEU A 332 -2.10 10.88 -33.08
CA LEU A 332 -1.57 9.93 -32.10
C LEU A 332 -2.54 9.72 -30.94
N HIS A 333 -3.50 10.64 -30.73
CA HIS A 333 -4.43 10.63 -29.59
C HIS A 333 -3.73 10.30 -28.26
N CYS A 334 -2.55 10.88 -28.05
CA CYS A 334 -1.75 10.71 -26.84
C CYS A 334 -2.18 11.66 -25.72
N PHE A 335 -2.86 12.76 -26.06
CA PHE A 335 -3.39 13.74 -25.11
C PHE A 335 -4.76 14.23 -25.58
N TYR A 336 -5.74 14.21 -24.67
CA TYR A 336 -7.09 14.68 -24.96
C TYR A 336 -7.78 15.21 -23.70
N LEU A 337 -8.79 16.04 -23.92
CA LEU A 337 -9.67 16.53 -22.87
C LEU A 337 -10.76 15.47 -22.58
N GLY A 338 -10.85 15.04 -21.33
CA GLY A 338 -11.94 14.20 -20.85
C GLY A 338 -13.19 15.02 -20.50
N GLY A 339 -14.18 14.37 -19.92
CA GLY A 339 -15.36 15.03 -19.36
C GLY A 339 -15.07 15.73 -18.04
N LYS A 340 -15.95 15.55 -17.06
CA LYS A 340 -15.78 16.09 -15.71
C LYS A 340 -15.60 14.97 -14.68
N ASP A 341 -14.77 15.22 -13.68
CA ASP A 341 -14.66 14.33 -12.53
C ASP A 341 -15.93 14.42 -11.64
N ARG A 342 -16.06 13.53 -10.66
CA ARG A 342 -17.21 13.54 -9.73
C ARG A 342 -17.32 14.81 -8.87
N ARG A 343 -16.30 15.67 -8.87
CA ARG A 343 -16.27 16.96 -8.17
C ARG A 343 -16.57 18.13 -9.12
N GLY A 344 -16.93 17.84 -10.38
CA GLY A 344 -17.27 18.82 -11.41
C GLY A 344 -16.08 19.47 -12.11
N ARG A 345 -14.85 19.00 -11.86
CA ARG A 345 -13.62 19.55 -12.43
C ARG A 345 -13.31 18.87 -13.77
N PRO A 346 -12.98 19.62 -14.82
CA PRO A 346 -12.50 19.03 -16.06
C PRO A 346 -11.16 18.31 -15.84
N PHE A 347 -10.89 17.28 -16.62
CA PHE A 347 -9.62 16.56 -16.54
C PHE A 347 -9.04 16.22 -17.91
N PHE A 348 -7.72 16.19 -17.98
CA PHE A 348 -6.98 15.79 -19.17
C PHE A 348 -6.49 14.36 -19.03
N VAL A 349 -6.45 13.62 -20.14
CA VAL A 349 -5.88 12.28 -20.16
C VAL A 349 -4.64 12.28 -21.04
N PHE A 350 -3.55 11.74 -20.50
CA PHE A 350 -2.31 11.49 -21.23
C PHE A 350 -2.08 9.98 -21.32
N VAL A 351 -2.00 9.47 -22.55
CA VAL A 351 -1.82 8.06 -22.87
C VAL A 351 -0.34 7.81 -23.18
N GLY A 352 0.41 7.33 -22.18
CA GLY A 352 1.86 7.12 -22.30
C GLY A 352 2.25 6.17 -23.43
N GLN A 353 1.46 5.12 -23.67
CA GLN A 353 1.74 4.12 -24.70
C GLN A 353 1.75 4.69 -26.12
N ARG A 354 1.01 5.77 -26.36
CA ARG A 354 0.90 6.41 -27.68
C ARG A 354 1.94 7.50 -27.89
N PHE A 355 2.73 7.81 -26.86
CA PHE A 355 3.76 8.83 -26.90
C PHE A 355 5.13 8.19 -27.04
N ARG A 356 5.79 8.40 -28.18
CA ARG A 356 7.14 7.92 -28.47
C ARG A 356 8.07 9.12 -28.69
N PRO A 357 8.86 9.52 -27.68
CA PRO A 357 9.68 10.73 -27.74
C PRO A 357 10.73 10.75 -28.87
N HIS A 358 11.10 9.58 -29.42
CA HIS A 358 12.08 9.48 -30.50
C HIS A 358 11.46 9.63 -31.89
N GLU A 359 10.15 9.42 -32.02
CA GLU A 359 9.41 9.50 -33.30
C GLU A 359 8.59 10.79 -33.40
N VAL A 360 8.33 11.45 -32.26
CA VAL A 360 7.45 12.62 -32.15
C VAL A 360 8.27 13.89 -31.93
N ASP A 361 7.90 14.94 -32.65
CA ASP A 361 8.42 16.29 -32.40
C ASP A 361 7.90 16.81 -31.05
N LEU A 362 8.82 16.88 -30.09
CA LEU A 362 8.53 17.30 -28.72
C LEU A 362 8.05 18.76 -28.65
N GLU A 363 8.52 19.64 -29.53
CA GLU A 363 8.11 21.05 -29.52
C GLU A 363 6.64 21.17 -29.94
N LYS A 364 6.25 20.48 -31.02
CA LYS A 364 4.86 20.40 -31.45
C LYS A 364 3.97 19.73 -30.39
N ALA A 365 4.49 18.74 -29.65
CA ALA A 365 3.73 18.07 -28.60
C ALA A 365 3.40 19.03 -27.44
N LEU A 366 4.37 19.88 -27.08
CA LEU A 366 4.16 20.95 -26.11
C LEU A 366 3.12 21.97 -26.61
N LEU A 367 3.20 22.38 -27.88
CA LEU A 367 2.23 23.31 -28.47
C LEU A 367 0.81 22.74 -28.47
N TYR A 368 0.65 21.46 -28.85
CA TYR A 368 -0.64 20.76 -28.82
C TYR A 368 -1.22 20.65 -27.40
N ALA A 369 -0.39 20.34 -26.41
CA ALA A 369 -0.82 20.31 -25.01
C ALA A 369 -1.26 21.70 -24.53
N ILE A 370 -0.53 22.76 -24.90
CA ILE A 370 -0.87 24.14 -24.53
C ILE A 370 -2.21 24.55 -25.16
N ASP A 371 -2.42 24.28 -26.45
CA ASP A 371 -3.67 24.61 -27.15
C ASP A 371 -4.88 23.87 -26.59
N THR A 372 -4.72 22.56 -26.33
CA THR A 372 -5.77 21.73 -25.72
C THR A 372 -6.13 22.20 -24.31
N MET A 373 -5.15 22.69 -23.55
CA MET A 373 -5.37 23.13 -22.18
C MET A 373 -5.93 24.56 -22.08
N ASP A 374 -5.63 25.45 -23.03
CA ASP A 374 -6.00 26.89 -23.00
C ASP A 374 -7.49 27.11 -22.66
N GLY A 375 -8.38 26.28 -23.22
CA GLY A 375 -9.83 26.38 -23.02
C GLY A 375 -10.32 26.09 -21.59
N VAL A 376 -9.52 25.41 -20.77
CA VAL A 376 -9.96 24.83 -19.48
C VAL A 376 -9.17 25.38 -18.30
N VAL A 377 -8.08 26.10 -18.57
CA VAL A 377 -7.16 26.64 -17.56
C VAL A 377 -7.80 27.70 -16.68
N ASN A 378 -8.96 28.21 -17.09
CA ASN A 378 -9.77 29.12 -16.30
C ASN A 378 -10.57 28.42 -15.16
N GLU A 379 -10.46 27.11 -15.00
CA GLU A 379 -11.06 26.32 -13.91
C GLU A 379 -10.03 25.43 -13.20
N ASP A 380 -10.37 24.89 -12.03
CA ASP A 380 -9.56 23.86 -11.35
C ASP A 380 -9.67 22.54 -12.12
N TYR A 381 -8.53 21.93 -12.46
CA TYR A 381 -8.49 20.75 -13.34
C TYR A 381 -7.67 19.60 -12.76
N SER A 382 -7.89 18.40 -13.29
CA SER A 382 -7.08 17.21 -12.96
C SER A 382 -6.41 16.62 -14.19
N VAL A 383 -5.37 15.81 -13.99
CA VAL A 383 -4.67 15.12 -15.08
C VAL A 383 -4.65 13.63 -14.76
N VAL A 384 -4.99 12.79 -15.73
CA VAL A 384 -4.93 11.33 -15.65
C VAL A 384 -3.82 10.86 -16.58
N TYR A 385 -2.79 10.24 -16.03
CA TYR A 385 -1.68 9.67 -16.77
C TYR A 385 -1.82 8.15 -16.83
N LEU A 386 -2.00 7.62 -18.04
CA LEU A 386 -2.11 6.17 -18.29
C LEU A 386 -0.73 5.62 -18.67
N HIS A 387 -0.17 4.79 -17.79
CA HIS A 387 1.15 4.17 -17.96
C HIS A 387 1.06 2.66 -18.29
N SER A 388 -0.04 2.25 -18.92
CA SER A 388 -0.26 0.83 -19.25
C SER A 388 0.59 0.41 -20.44
N LEU A 389 1.27 -0.73 -20.35
CA LEU A 389 2.13 -1.31 -21.40
C LEU A 389 3.34 -0.47 -21.86
N THR A 390 3.66 0.62 -21.18
CA THR A 390 4.79 1.49 -21.54
C THR A 390 6.13 0.86 -21.20
N THR A 391 7.01 0.81 -22.18
CA THR A 391 8.41 0.37 -22.06
C THR A 391 9.38 1.55 -22.08
N GLY A 392 10.70 1.28 -22.03
CA GLY A 392 11.75 2.30 -22.06
C GLY A 392 11.68 3.27 -23.24
N GLU A 393 11.16 2.83 -24.38
CA GLU A 393 11.01 3.64 -25.61
C GLU A 393 9.93 4.73 -25.50
N HIS A 394 9.02 4.58 -24.54
CA HIS A 394 7.94 5.52 -24.28
C HIS A 394 8.29 6.54 -23.18
N HIS A 395 9.49 6.43 -22.59
CA HIS A 395 9.89 7.27 -21.47
C HIS A 395 10.21 8.69 -21.93
N VAL A 396 9.40 9.62 -21.46
CA VAL A 396 9.58 11.04 -21.69
C VAL A 396 10.90 11.53 -21.06
N PRO A 397 11.78 12.21 -21.81
CA PRO A 397 13.00 12.78 -21.26
C PRO A 397 12.72 13.75 -20.11
N ILE A 398 13.53 13.70 -19.06
CA ILE A 398 13.41 14.60 -17.91
C ILE A 398 13.55 16.07 -18.32
N SER A 399 14.41 16.36 -19.30
CA SER A 399 14.56 17.70 -19.89
C SER A 399 13.24 18.22 -20.44
N PHE A 400 12.52 17.40 -21.21
CA PHE A 400 11.22 17.76 -21.76
C PHE A 400 10.17 17.98 -20.67
N LEU A 401 10.10 17.12 -19.65
CA LEU A 401 9.18 17.32 -18.53
C LEU A 401 9.45 18.64 -17.79
N ARG A 402 10.73 19.00 -17.63
CA ARG A 402 11.13 20.28 -17.07
C ARG A 402 10.69 21.43 -17.99
N ASP A 403 10.91 21.30 -19.29
CA ASP A 403 10.54 22.33 -20.28
C ASP A 403 9.02 22.54 -20.32
N VAL A 404 8.21 21.47 -20.26
CA VAL A 404 6.75 21.54 -20.13
C VAL A 404 6.38 22.29 -18.85
N TYR A 405 6.91 21.86 -17.70
CA TYR A 405 6.60 22.49 -16.43
C TYR A 405 6.99 23.97 -16.43
N GLU A 406 8.19 24.33 -16.87
CA GLU A 406 8.69 25.70 -16.95
C GLU A 406 7.92 26.59 -17.92
N SER A 407 7.47 26.02 -19.04
CA SER A 407 6.68 26.71 -20.08
C SER A 407 5.23 26.95 -19.66
N MET A 408 4.69 26.13 -18.75
CA MET A 408 3.35 26.34 -18.19
C MET A 408 3.32 27.54 -17.23
N GLU A 409 2.37 28.45 -17.44
CA GLU A 409 2.19 29.63 -16.60
C GLU A 409 1.79 29.26 -15.15
N LEU A 410 2.04 30.14 -14.18
CA LEU A 410 1.64 29.98 -12.78
C LEU A 410 0.14 29.65 -12.60
N ARG A 411 -0.71 30.11 -13.53
CA ARG A 411 -2.16 29.85 -13.53
C ARG A 411 -2.46 28.35 -13.62
N TYR A 412 -1.77 27.66 -14.50
CA TYR A 412 -1.89 26.21 -14.70
C TYR A 412 -1.47 25.45 -13.43
N ARG A 413 -0.33 25.83 -12.85
CA ARG A 413 0.24 25.16 -11.67
C ARG A 413 -0.61 25.32 -10.41
N LYS A 414 -1.18 26.52 -10.22
CA LYS A 414 -2.04 26.81 -9.07
C LYS A 414 -3.36 26.03 -9.14
N ARG A 415 -3.94 25.93 -10.34
CA ARG A 415 -5.27 25.33 -10.60
C ARG A 415 -5.23 23.83 -10.88
N LEU A 416 -4.05 23.27 -11.08
CA LEU A 416 -3.87 21.82 -11.06
C LEU A 416 -4.27 21.30 -9.68
N ALA A 417 -5.33 20.50 -9.62
CA ALA A 417 -5.87 20.01 -8.37
C ALA A 417 -5.35 18.60 -8.01
N ALA A 418 -5.16 17.73 -9.01
CA ALA A 418 -4.67 16.37 -8.84
C ALA A 418 -4.05 15.81 -10.13
N VAL A 419 -3.07 14.91 -9.98
CA VAL A 419 -2.48 14.11 -11.06
C VAL A 419 -2.64 12.64 -10.68
N TYR A 420 -3.52 11.94 -11.38
CA TYR A 420 -3.84 10.53 -11.18
C TYR A 420 -2.97 9.67 -12.09
N MET A 421 -2.16 8.78 -11.54
CA MET A 421 -1.29 7.90 -12.34
C MET A 421 -1.82 6.47 -12.32
N LEU A 422 -2.30 5.97 -13.46
CA LEU A 422 -2.78 4.60 -13.60
C LEU A 422 -1.64 3.67 -14.05
N HIS A 423 -1.50 2.54 -13.36
CA HIS A 423 -0.46 1.52 -13.57
C HIS A 423 1.00 2.03 -13.53
N PRO A 424 1.39 2.84 -12.53
CA PRO A 424 2.76 3.35 -12.46
C PRO A 424 3.77 2.23 -12.20
N THR A 425 4.75 2.08 -13.09
CA THR A 425 5.91 1.19 -12.90
C THR A 425 6.86 1.71 -11.83
N TRP A 426 7.80 0.87 -11.38
CA TRP A 426 8.84 1.28 -10.44
C TRP A 426 9.65 2.47 -10.96
N TRP A 427 10.08 2.42 -12.23
CA TRP A 427 10.81 3.50 -12.87
C TRP A 427 10.01 4.80 -12.90
N THR A 428 8.73 4.74 -13.28
CA THR A 428 7.85 5.90 -13.34
C THR A 428 7.61 6.53 -11.97
N LYS A 429 7.53 5.72 -10.90
CA LYS A 429 7.47 6.23 -9.52
C LYS A 429 8.75 6.95 -9.14
N VAL A 430 9.92 6.42 -9.48
CA VAL A 430 11.22 7.04 -9.20
C VAL A 430 11.38 8.36 -9.96
N VAL A 431 11.10 8.38 -11.27
CA VAL A 431 11.17 9.61 -12.08
C VAL A 431 10.19 10.65 -11.58
N THR A 432 8.96 10.26 -11.25
CA THR A 432 7.95 11.17 -10.71
C THR A 432 8.37 11.72 -9.35
N TRP A 433 8.91 10.87 -8.46
CA TRP A 433 9.44 11.31 -7.17
C TRP A 433 10.61 12.28 -7.34
N TRP A 434 11.56 11.99 -8.23
CA TRP A 434 12.69 12.86 -8.52
C TRP A 434 12.22 14.21 -9.10
N PHE A 435 11.35 14.17 -10.10
CA PHE A 435 10.80 15.37 -10.74
C PHE A 435 10.04 16.24 -9.75
N THR A 436 9.16 15.64 -8.96
CA THR A 436 8.39 16.36 -7.93
C THR A 436 9.23 16.83 -6.75
N THR A 437 10.42 16.26 -6.51
CA THR A 437 11.30 16.68 -5.41
C THR A 437 12.24 17.80 -5.84
N PHE A 438 12.84 17.69 -7.02
CA PHE A 438 13.92 18.59 -7.46
C PHE A 438 13.48 19.64 -8.47
N THR A 439 12.39 19.43 -9.20
CA THR A 439 11.89 20.37 -10.24
C THR A 439 10.55 21.01 -9.85
N ALA A 440 9.63 20.23 -9.29
CA ALA A 440 8.24 20.64 -9.08
C ALA A 440 7.70 20.27 -7.69
N ALA A 441 8.30 20.85 -6.63
CA ALA A 441 7.91 20.60 -5.23
C ALA A 441 6.43 20.88 -4.93
N GLU A 442 5.84 21.88 -5.59
CA GLU A 442 4.46 22.32 -5.38
C GLU A 442 3.42 21.29 -5.83
N ILE A 443 3.75 20.40 -6.77
CA ILE A 443 2.80 19.39 -7.29
C ILE A 443 2.96 18.04 -6.59
N ARG A 444 3.99 17.86 -5.76
CA ARG A 444 4.30 16.57 -5.11
C ARG A 444 3.12 15.97 -4.36
N HIS A 445 2.39 16.79 -3.60
CA HIS A 445 1.23 16.35 -2.80
C HIS A 445 -0.03 16.12 -3.64
N LYS A 446 -0.01 16.52 -4.92
CA LYS A 446 -1.12 16.40 -5.86
C LYS A 446 -1.02 15.14 -6.73
N VAL A 447 0.12 14.45 -6.71
CA VAL A 447 0.32 13.20 -7.48
C VAL A 447 -0.21 12.02 -6.68
N HIS A 448 -1.17 11.30 -7.26
CA HIS A 448 -1.85 10.16 -6.65
C HIS A 448 -1.69 8.93 -7.55
N PRO A 449 -0.92 7.91 -7.12
CA PRO A 449 -0.87 6.64 -7.83
C PRO A 449 -2.17 5.86 -7.63
N ILE A 450 -2.78 5.42 -8.72
CA ILE A 450 -4.00 4.61 -8.78
C ILE A 450 -3.62 3.17 -9.05
N ARG A 451 -4.26 2.22 -8.35
CA ARG A 451 -3.92 0.79 -8.42
C ARG A 451 -4.56 0.08 -9.62
N GLY A 452 -5.79 0.45 -9.96
CA GLY A 452 -6.52 -0.08 -11.11
C GLY A 452 -7.62 0.87 -11.59
N VAL A 453 -8.31 0.51 -12.66
CA VAL A 453 -9.32 1.39 -13.28
C VAL A 453 -10.55 1.58 -12.38
N GLU A 454 -10.88 0.64 -11.50
CA GLU A 454 -11.99 0.77 -10.54
C GLU A 454 -11.81 1.96 -9.59
N ASP A 455 -10.61 2.12 -9.05
CA ASP A 455 -10.24 3.26 -8.21
C ASP A 455 -10.36 4.58 -9.00
N LEU A 456 -10.02 4.55 -10.30
CA LEU A 456 -10.23 5.68 -11.19
C LEU A 456 -11.73 5.98 -11.39
N TYR A 457 -12.57 4.95 -11.50
CA TYR A 457 -14.02 5.09 -11.62
C TYR A 457 -14.72 5.62 -10.35
N CYS A 458 -14.09 5.46 -9.19
CA CYS A 458 -14.51 6.10 -7.95
C CYS A 458 -14.32 7.63 -7.99
N ILE A 459 -13.42 8.12 -8.84
CA ILE A 459 -13.07 9.54 -8.96
C ILE A 459 -13.74 10.18 -10.19
N ILE A 460 -13.81 9.44 -11.30
CA ILE A 460 -14.33 9.88 -12.60
C ILE A 460 -15.40 8.89 -13.04
N ALA A 461 -16.57 9.35 -13.47
CA ALA A 461 -17.61 8.44 -13.91
C ALA A 461 -17.22 7.75 -15.25
N PRO A 462 -17.55 6.47 -15.49
CA PRO A 462 -17.12 5.74 -16.68
C PRO A 462 -17.57 6.36 -18.01
N ASP A 463 -18.68 7.09 -18.01
CA ASP A 463 -19.21 7.84 -19.16
C ASP A 463 -18.39 9.09 -19.51
N GLN A 464 -17.55 9.56 -18.59
CA GLN A 464 -16.76 10.79 -18.74
C GLN A 464 -15.34 10.53 -19.27
N ILE A 465 -14.89 9.27 -19.30
CA ILE A 465 -13.52 8.90 -19.70
C ILE A 465 -13.51 7.77 -20.73
N GLU A 466 -12.91 8.04 -21.89
CA GLU A 466 -12.70 7.02 -22.92
C GLU A 466 -11.35 6.32 -22.70
N LEU A 467 -11.36 5.17 -22.02
CA LEU A 467 -10.13 4.39 -21.83
C LEU A 467 -9.83 3.50 -23.06
N PRO A 468 -8.60 3.52 -23.60
CA PRO A 468 -8.21 2.60 -24.66
C PRO A 468 -8.33 1.13 -24.22
N ARG A 469 -8.75 0.23 -25.13
CA ARG A 469 -8.94 -1.20 -24.83
C ARG A 469 -7.73 -1.86 -24.18
N PHE A 470 -6.53 -1.58 -24.70
CA PHE A 470 -5.29 -2.15 -24.15
C PHE A 470 -5.04 -1.78 -22.68
N VAL A 471 -5.58 -0.66 -22.20
CA VAL A 471 -5.50 -0.25 -20.78
C VAL A 471 -6.37 -1.16 -19.93
N LEU A 472 -7.58 -1.47 -20.40
CA LEU A 472 -8.50 -2.40 -19.72
C LEU A 472 -7.96 -3.83 -19.75
N ASP A 473 -7.41 -4.27 -20.89
CA ASP A 473 -6.81 -5.59 -21.03
C ASP A 473 -5.59 -5.75 -20.11
N TYR A 474 -4.76 -4.69 -20.01
CA TYR A 474 -3.62 -4.67 -19.10
C TYR A 474 -4.05 -4.61 -17.63
N ASP A 475 -5.07 -3.82 -17.29
CA ASP A 475 -5.65 -3.78 -15.94
C ASP A 475 -6.17 -5.17 -15.54
N TYR A 476 -6.88 -5.85 -16.45
CA TYR A 476 -7.37 -7.21 -16.27
C TYR A 476 -6.22 -8.22 -16.01
N LEU A 477 -5.12 -8.12 -16.75
CA LEU A 477 -3.95 -8.98 -16.57
C LEU A 477 -3.23 -8.72 -15.24
N VAL A 478 -3.11 -7.45 -14.83
CA VAL A 478 -2.38 -7.06 -13.62
C VAL A 478 -3.21 -7.28 -12.35
N ASN A 479 -4.51 -7.03 -12.41
CA ASN A 479 -5.41 -7.06 -11.26
C ASN A 479 -6.35 -8.29 -11.21
N GLY A 480 -6.33 -9.16 -12.23
CA GLY A 480 -6.98 -10.48 -12.22
C GLY A 480 -8.52 -10.46 -12.24
N VAL A 481 -9.15 -11.64 -12.06
CA VAL A 481 -10.61 -11.89 -12.14
C VAL A 481 -11.38 -11.22 -10.99
N ARG A 482 -11.46 -9.89 -11.02
CA ARG A 482 -12.40 -9.06 -10.27
C ARG A 482 -13.02 -7.99 -11.17
N TYR A 483 -13.24 -8.35 -12.44
CA TYR A 483 -13.49 -7.38 -13.51
C TYR A 483 -14.84 -7.50 -14.25
N CYS A 484 -15.70 -8.45 -13.88
CA CYS A 484 -16.98 -8.61 -14.56
C CYS A 484 -18.11 -8.82 -13.56
N ASP A 485 -18.50 -7.74 -12.90
CA ASP A 485 -19.89 -7.52 -12.47
C ASP A 485 -20.22 -6.03 -12.65
N VAL A 486 -20.15 -5.55 -13.90
CA VAL A 486 -21.01 -4.42 -14.28
C VAL A 486 -22.36 -5.04 -14.62
N PRO A 487 -23.45 -4.73 -13.91
CA PRO A 487 -24.77 -5.11 -14.39
C PRO A 487 -24.95 -4.39 -15.73
N ILE A 488 -24.97 -5.16 -16.82
CA ILE A 488 -25.46 -4.70 -18.11
C ILE A 488 -26.89 -4.26 -17.85
N THR A 489 -27.09 -2.96 -17.67
CA THR A 489 -28.40 -2.35 -17.76
C THR A 489 -28.91 -2.69 -19.15
N GLN A 490 -29.87 -3.60 -19.19
CA GLN A 490 -30.72 -3.82 -20.36
C GLN A 490 -31.40 -2.48 -20.66
N SER A 491 -30.79 -1.67 -21.51
CA SER A 491 -31.46 -0.57 -22.16
C SER A 491 -32.45 -1.18 -23.15
N SER A 492 -33.68 -1.30 -22.68
CA SER A 492 -34.89 -0.91 -23.40
C SER A 492 -34.75 -0.82 -24.92
N ARG A 493 -34.88 -1.96 -25.62
CA ARG A 493 -35.52 -1.94 -26.94
C ARG A 493 -37.04 -1.91 -26.70
N ARG A 494 -37.57 -0.70 -26.64
CA ARG A 494 -38.95 -0.42 -27.07
C ARG A 494 -38.85 0.22 -28.45
N GLN A 495 -39.13 -0.58 -29.47
CA GLN A 495 -39.96 -0.18 -30.60
C GLN A 495 -40.96 -1.31 -30.81
#